data_AF-A0AAV5MQ55-F1
#
_entry.id   AF-A0AAV5MQ55-F1
#
_cell.length_a   1.000
_cell.length_b   1.000
_cell.length_c   1.000
_cell.angle_alpha   90.00
_cell.angle_beta   90.00
_cell.angle_gamma   90.00
#
_symmetry.space_group_name_H-M   'P 1'
#
loop_
_entity.id
_entity.type
_entity.pdbx_description
1 polymer ?
#
loop_
_entity_poly.entity_id
_entity_poly.type
_entity_poly.pdbx_seq_one_letter_code
_entity_poly.pdbx_strand_id
1 'polypeptide(L)'
;MTDVNEKWKSYKNELKSAGFDLLLTVDEMYEKINDPRVDKEQFHVLVEYWRSEKGEKISKQNKENRQKLEEPHCLGTRTFARFVNEKESFA
;
A
#
# COMPACT_ATOMS: atom_id res chain seq x y z
N MET A 1 10.35 -14.97 -2.67
CA MET A 1 10.63 -14.69 -1.24
C MET A 1 10.21 -13.25 -1.01
N THR A 2 9.01 -12.98 -0.50
CA THR A 2 8.57 -11.59 -0.24
C THR A 2 9.45 -11.03 0.87
N ASP A 3 10.16 -9.96 0.55
CA ASP A 3 11.06 -9.23 1.46
C ASP A 3 10.25 -8.79 2.71
N VAL A 4 10.88 -8.83 3.88
CA VAL A 4 10.30 -8.35 5.15
C VAL A 4 9.75 -6.93 4.98
N ASN A 5 10.40 -6.11 4.14
CA ASN A 5 9.97 -4.77 3.84
C ASN A 5 8.61 -4.70 3.12
N GLU A 6 8.32 -5.63 2.20
CA GLU A 6 7.02 -5.69 1.51
C GLU A 6 5.90 -6.08 2.47
N LYS A 7 6.15 -7.10 3.30
CA LYS A 7 5.17 -7.50 4.33
C LYS A 7 4.88 -6.37 5.31
N TRP A 8 5.90 -5.63 5.72
CA TRP A 8 5.72 -4.47 6.58
C TRP A 8 4.92 -3.34 5.92
N LYS A 9 5.16 -3.07 4.63
CA LYS A 9 4.37 -2.10 3.87
C LYS A 9 2.90 -2.51 3.78
N SER A 10 2.62 -3.77 3.44
CA SER A 10 1.25 -4.28 3.36
C SER A 10 0.55 -4.22 4.72
N TYR A 11 1.23 -4.65 5.78
CA TYR A 11 0.68 -4.61 7.13
C TYR A 11 0.34 -3.19 7.61
N LYS A 12 1.21 -2.20 7.36
CA LYS A 12 0.88 -0.79 7.66
C LYS A 12 -0.34 -0.30 6.88
N ASN A 13 -0.53 -0.75 5.65
CA ASN A 13 -1.69 -0.38 4.84
C ASN A 13 -2.98 -1.00 5.40
N GLU A 14 -2.93 -2.27 5.81
CA GLU A 14 -4.04 -2.94 6.50
C GLU A 14 -4.42 -2.21 7.79
N LEU A 15 -3.42 -1.89 8.64
CA LEU A 15 -3.64 -1.11 9.86
C LEU A 15 -4.26 0.26 9.58
N LYS A 16 -3.75 0.96 8.55
CA LYS A 16 -4.33 2.24 8.13
C LYS A 16 -5.78 2.05 7.67
N SER A 17 -6.10 1.00 6.93
CA SER A 17 -7.48 0.76 6.48
C SER A 17 -8.46 0.43 7.62
N ALA A 18 -7.98 -0.23 8.68
CA ALA A 18 -8.80 -0.62 9.83
C ALA A 18 -9.01 0.51 10.85
N GLY A 19 -7.99 1.34 11.06
CA GLY A 19 -7.99 2.33 12.14
C GLY A 19 -7.92 3.81 11.71
N PHE A 20 -7.66 4.10 10.42
CA PHE A 20 -7.51 5.48 9.97
C PHE A 20 -8.84 6.12 9.54
N ASP A 21 -9.49 6.79 10.48
CA ASP A 21 -10.61 7.67 10.25
C ASP A 21 -10.21 9.14 10.47
N LEU A 22 -10.52 10.02 9.51
CA LEU A 22 -10.22 11.44 9.61
C LEU A 22 -11.18 12.19 10.53
N LEU A 23 -12.33 11.58 10.86
CA LEU A 23 -13.33 12.16 11.74
C LEU A 23 -13.04 11.95 13.23
N LEU A 24 -12.11 11.04 13.55
CA LEU A 24 -11.72 10.69 14.92
C LEU A 24 -10.48 11.47 15.35
N THR A 25 -10.40 11.74 16.65
CA THR A 25 -9.18 12.24 17.26
C THR A 25 -8.10 11.15 17.30
N VAL A 26 -6.82 11.54 17.43
CA VAL A 26 -5.70 10.58 17.45
C VAL A 26 -5.88 9.55 18.56
N ASP A 27 -6.37 10.00 19.73
CA ASP A 27 -6.60 9.14 20.90
C ASP A 27 -7.74 8.13 20.67
N GLU A 28 -8.81 8.51 19.99
CA GLU A 28 -9.91 7.59 19.66
C GLU A 28 -9.49 6.55 18.60
N MET A 29 -8.63 6.93 17.65
CA MET A 29 -8.05 6.01 16.66
C MET A 29 -7.12 4.99 17.33
N TYR A 30 -6.44 5.42 18.39
CA TYR A 30 -5.57 4.59 19.22
C TYR A 30 -6.36 3.56 20.03
N GLU A 31 -7.50 3.95 20.62
CA GLU A 31 -8.37 3.00 21.34
C GLU A 31 -9.04 1.97 20.41
N LYS A 32 -9.31 2.35 19.15
CA LYS A 32 -9.88 1.43 18.16
C LYS A 32 -8.94 0.30 17.74
N ILE A 33 -7.63 0.45 17.90
CA ILE A 33 -6.67 -0.60 17.56
C ILE A 33 -6.50 -1.54 18.74
N ASN A 34 -7.10 -2.72 18.57
CA ASN A 34 -7.06 -3.80 19.54
C ASN A 34 -6.16 -4.97 19.07
N ASP A 35 -5.22 -4.72 18.15
CA ASP A 35 -4.31 -5.77 17.67
C ASP A 35 -3.14 -5.96 18.64
N PRO A 36 -3.01 -7.14 19.30
CA PRO A 36 -1.97 -7.39 20.28
C PRO A 36 -0.55 -7.43 19.69
N ARG A 37 -0.42 -7.46 18.36
CA ARG A 37 0.87 -7.49 17.66
C ARG A 37 1.44 -6.09 17.42
N VAL A 38 0.62 -5.05 17.58
CA VAL A 38 1.00 -3.66 17.31
C VAL A 38 1.45 -3.02 18.61
N ASP A 39 2.69 -2.54 18.63
CA ASP A 39 3.15 -1.66 19.70
C ASP A 39 2.42 -0.32 19.62
N LYS A 40 1.88 0.10 20.76
CA LYS A 40 0.98 1.25 20.86
C LYS A 40 1.71 2.57 20.62
N GLU A 41 2.91 2.74 21.15
CA GLU A 41 3.71 3.95 20.95
C GLU A 41 4.15 4.07 19.49
N GLN A 42 4.57 2.98 18.87
CA GLN A 42 4.90 2.95 17.44
C GLN A 42 3.71 3.30 16.56
N PHE A 43 2.52 2.84 16.92
CA PHE A 43 1.30 3.18 16.19
C PHE A 43 0.94 4.66 16.31
N HIS A 44 1.11 5.25 17.49
CA HIS A 44 0.89 6.69 17.70
C HIS A 44 1.72 7.54 16.73
N VAL A 45 3.03 7.28 16.66
CA VAL A 45 3.94 7.98 15.75
C VAL A 45 3.53 7.83 14.27
N LEU A 46 2.99 6.67 13.90
CA LEU A 46 2.48 6.43 12.54
C LEU A 46 1.23 7.27 12.24
N VAL A 47 0.29 7.36 13.17
CA VAL A 47 -0.94 8.17 13.00
C VAL A 47 -0.60 9.66 12.90
N GLU A 48 0.29 10.15 13.76
CA GLU A 48 0.80 11.53 13.68
C GLU A 48 1.44 11.79 12.31
N TYR A 49 2.29 10.87 11.84
CA TYR A 49 2.89 10.99 10.51
C TYR A 49 1.84 11.02 9.39
N TRP A 50 0.81 10.16 9.45
CA TRP A 50 -0.25 10.15 8.43
C TRP A 50 -1.09 11.42 8.42
N ARG A 51 -1.26 12.08 9.57
CA ARG A 51 -1.96 13.37 9.70
C ARG A 51 -1.06 14.58 9.43
N SER A 52 0.25 14.41 9.45
CA SER A 52 1.17 15.48 9.09
C SER A 52 0.95 15.95 7.66
N GLU A 53 1.17 17.24 7.40
CA GLU A 53 1.06 17.83 6.06
C GLU A 53 1.91 17.09 5.02
N LYS A 54 3.11 16.64 5.45
CA LYS A 54 4.01 15.83 4.61
C LYS A 54 3.38 14.50 4.23
N GLY A 55 2.81 13.78 5.19
CA GLY A 55 2.15 12.49 4.98
C GLY A 55 0.93 12.62 4.06
N GLU A 56 0.12 13.65 4.28
CA GLU A 56 -1.06 13.94 3.47
C GLU A 56 -0.69 14.28 2.02
N LYS A 57 0.29 15.16 1.82
CA LYS A 57 0.78 15.56 0.49
C LYS A 57 1.27 14.35 -0.32
N ILE A 58 2.09 13.49 0.30
CA ILE A 58 2.60 12.27 -0.35
C ILE A 58 1.44 11.31 -0.68
N SER A 59 0.49 11.14 0.25
CA SER A 59 -0.69 10.29 0.06
C SER A 59 -1.54 10.75 -1.12
N LYS A 60 -1.81 12.06 -1.22
CA LYS A 60 -2.55 12.66 -2.33
C LYS A 60 -1.84 12.45 -3.66
N GLN A 61 -0.54 12.78 -3.72
CA GLN A 61 0.26 12.60 -4.93
C GLN A 61 0.32 11.14 -5.39
N ASN A 62 0.46 10.18 -4.47
CA ASN A 62 0.49 8.76 -4.81
C ASN A 62 -0.85 8.28 -5.39
N LYS A 63 -1.99 8.77 -4.86
CA LYS A 63 -3.31 8.49 -5.42
C LYS A 63 -3.47 9.05 -6.84
N GLU A 64 -3.06 10.30 -7.05
CA GLU A 64 -3.08 10.93 -8.38
C GLU A 64 -2.19 10.18 -9.38
N ASN A 65 -0.97 9.80 -8.98
CA ASN A 65 -0.06 9.03 -9.83
C ASN A 65 -0.65 7.66 -10.19
N ARG A 66 -1.30 7.00 -9.24
CA ARG A 66 -1.96 5.70 -9.48
C ARG A 66 -3.17 5.84 -10.42
N GLN A 67 -3.91 6.94 -10.36
CA GLN A 67 -5.03 7.22 -11.27
C GLN A 67 -4.55 7.48 -12.71
N LYS A 68 -3.37 8.07 -12.89
CA LYS A 68 -2.75 8.32 -14.21
C LYS A 68 -2.14 7.06 -14.85
N LEU A 69 -2.11 5.94 -14.14
CA LEU A 69 -1.58 4.67 -14.65
C LEU A 69 -2.64 3.99 -15.53
N GLU A 70 -2.72 4.38 -16.81
CA GLU A 70 -3.71 3.86 -17.76
C GLU A 70 -3.32 2.49 -18.32
N GLU A 71 -2.02 2.28 -18.60
CA GLU A 71 -1.51 1.06 -19.25
C GLU A 71 -0.53 0.35 -18.31
N PRO A 72 -1.00 -0.43 -17.33
CA PRO A 72 -0.12 -1.30 -16.58
C PRO A 72 0.51 -2.32 -17.52
N HIS A 73 1.82 -2.53 -17.42
CA HIS A 73 2.52 -3.55 -18.19
C HIS A 73 1.99 -4.95 -17.82
N CYS A 74 1.11 -5.50 -18.67
CA CYS A 74 0.42 -6.79 -18.44
C CYS A 74 1.22 -8.00 -18.93
N LEU A 75 2.25 -7.79 -19.75
CA LEU A 75 3.18 -8.84 -20.13
C LEU A 75 3.99 -9.15 -18.87
N GLY A 76 3.67 -10.23 -18.15
CA GLY A 76 4.48 -10.65 -17.01
C GLY A 76 5.91 -11.02 -17.44
N THR A 77 6.45 -12.13 -16.96
CA THR A 77 7.75 -12.66 -17.44
C THR A 77 7.69 -13.19 -18.88
N ARG A 78 6.56 -13.04 -19.58
CA ARG A 78 6.39 -13.47 -20.97
C ARG A 78 7.01 -12.42 -21.89
N THR A 79 8.18 -12.75 -22.41
CA THR A 79 8.84 -11.94 -23.44
C THR A 79 8.07 -12.01 -24.75
N PHE A 80 8.18 -10.96 -25.56
CA PHE A 80 7.59 -10.92 -26.90
C PHE A 80 8.05 -12.10 -27.77
N ALA A 81 9.33 -12.49 -27.66
CA ALA A 81 9.89 -13.66 -28.34
C ALA A 81 9.16 -14.96 -27.98
N ARG A 82 8.82 -15.16 -26.71
CA ARG A 82 8.06 -16.35 -26.27
C ARG A 82 6.63 -16.34 -26.80
N PHE A 83 5.99 -15.17 -26.84
CA PHE A 83 4.65 -15.02 -27.41
C PHE A 83 4.62 -15.38 -28.91
N VAL A 84 5.61 -14.92 -29.68
CA VAL A 84 5.74 -15.24 -31.11
C VAL A 84 5.97 -16.74 -31.32
N ASN A 85 6.92 -17.33 -30.60
CA ASN A 85 7.21 -18.76 -30.72
C ASN A 85 6.00 -19.64 -30.39
N GLU A 86 5.25 -19.30 -29.33
CA GLU A 86 4.01 -20.01 -29.00
C GLU A 86 2.99 -19.87 -30.14
N LYS A 87 2.81 -18.67 -30.72
CA LYS A 87 1.88 -18.46 -31.84
C LYS A 87 2.25 -19.23 -33.11
N GLU A 88 3.53 -19.35 -33.43
CA GLU A 88 4.00 -20.12 -34.58
C GLU A 88 3.84 -21.63 -34.37
N SER A 89 3.99 -22.13 -33.13
CA SER A 89 3.82 -23.56 -32.82
C SER A 89 2.37 -24.06 -32.81
N PHE A 90 1.37 -23.17 -32.87
CA PHE A 90 -0.06 -23.51 -32.95
C PHE A 90 -0.68 -23.25 -34.35
N ALA A 91 0.14 -22.86 -35.33
CA ALA A 91 -0.22 -22.70 -36.75
C ALA A 91 0.24 -23.92 -37.55
#